data_AF-A0A357F7W0-F1
#
_entry.id   AF-A0A357F7W0-F1
#
_cell.length_a   1.000
_cell.length_b   1.000
_cell.length_c   1.000
_cell.angle_alpha   90.00
_cell.angle_beta   90.00
_cell.angle_gamma   90.00
#
_symmetry.space_group_name_H-M   'P 1'
#
loop_
_entity.id
_entity.type
_entity.pdbx_description
1 polymer ?
#
loop_
_entity_poly.entity_id
_entity_poly.type
_entity_poly.pdbx_seq_one_letter_code
_entity_poly.pdbx_strand_id
1 'polypeptide(L)'
;MNQKMVKLFFSTLRVFASLVCGSASSLSRRSKLLFLSCLLMPSLAFSFEFPPERTEREADKELGWMFAPLPGCVEGVGCAVPIAGLISNFYKSTDLVILKTLAKGDIEATVVQLQKFPIIDERLFLKVLYYDWDISFLSYDRGIHSGKNDYYQTFENLNTSTINLQSQFYNQHLEIQIGYSSGGTEVSKIFDADENQFSNIQSPLRTWVDNTIGAQIDLTDNHLEPREGIRFELLHNATDYGLSDLSDYDVNSMNFTTYIPFLGSDTLLINAFQSRSYISEQGLTDENAFRNKFGLGCDLEKEAAACRVAEERRTKYWLERNRFGKASALGGINRMRAYSLGRFYAGNSSNYSLEYRLNFSEEQTPINWIIMGGMRTVLQAAFFYEVGSVSDDLSELHSNMRTSFGVGIRAIISGLIYRFDLAKGDDGIAPTLFINYPLALGTLGS
;
A
#
# COMPACT_ATOMS: atom_id res chain seq x y z
N MET A 1 -39.62 -11.71 9.43
CA MET A 1 -38.38 -11.94 10.21
C MET A 1 -38.75 -12.52 11.58
N ASN A 2 -38.27 -13.73 11.90
CA ASN A 2 -38.74 -14.51 13.07
C ASN A 2 -38.16 -13.94 14.39
N GLN A 3 -38.98 -13.69 15.41
CA GLN A 3 -38.58 -13.08 16.69
C GLN A 3 -37.47 -13.85 17.41
N LYS A 4 -37.34 -15.16 17.17
CA LYS A 4 -36.21 -15.97 17.66
C LYS A 4 -34.86 -15.60 17.04
N MET A 5 -34.83 -15.23 15.76
CA MET A 5 -33.60 -14.81 15.07
C MET A 5 -33.13 -13.42 15.51
N VAL A 6 -34.07 -12.50 15.77
CA VAL A 6 -33.75 -11.18 16.31
C VAL A 6 -33.12 -11.30 17.70
N LYS A 7 -33.67 -12.17 18.56
CA LYS A 7 -33.08 -12.44 19.89
C LYS A 7 -31.69 -13.08 19.81
N LEU A 8 -31.47 -13.99 18.85
CA LEU A 8 -30.15 -14.62 18.65
C LEU A 8 -29.12 -13.60 18.19
N PHE A 9 -29.48 -12.72 17.24
CA PHE A 9 -28.63 -11.64 16.74
C PHE A 9 -28.27 -10.60 17.82
N PHE A 10 -29.23 -10.20 18.66
CA PHE A 10 -28.92 -9.31 19.78
C PHE A 10 -28.09 -10.00 20.89
N SER A 11 -28.20 -11.32 21.03
CA SER A 11 -27.35 -12.07 21.98
C SER A 11 -25.91 -12.18 21.50
N THR A 12 -25.67 -12.38 20.20
CA THR A 12 -24.33 -12.42 19.62
C THR A 12 -23.68 -11.03 19.59
N LEU A 13 -24.47 -9.97 19.35
CA LEU A 13 -23.99 -8.59 19.39
C LEU A 13 -23.57 -8.15 20.80
N ARG A 14 -24.28 -8.61 21.85
CA ARG A 14 -23.89 -8.36 23.26
C ARG A 14 -22.59 -9.06 23.65
N VAL A 15 -22.36 -10.28 23.14
CA VAL A 15 -21.10 -11.00 23.36
C VAL A 15 -19.94 -10.30 22.64
N PHE A 16 -20.15 -9.83 21.41
CA PHE A 16 -19.18 -9.00 20.67
C PHE A 16 -18.83 -7.71 21.40
N ALA A 17 -19.83 -6.97 21.90
CA ALA A 17 -19.62 -5.73 22.65
C ALA A 17 -18.82 -5.94 23.95
N SER A 18 -19.02 -7.07 24.63
CA SER A 18 -18.27 -7.43 25.85
C SER A 18 -16.81 -7.82 25.58
N LEU A 19 -16.48 -8.30 24.37
CA LEU A 19 -15.09 -8.64 23.98
C LEU A 19 -14.30 -7.44 23.45
N VAL A 20 -14.95 -6.47 22.82
CA VAL A 20 -14.28 -5.26 22.29
C VAL A 20 -13.92 -4.27 23.42
N CYS A 21 -14.63 -4.31 24.56
CA CYS A 21 -14.37 -3.44 25.72
C CYS A 21 -13.63 -4.12 26.89
N GLY A 22 -13.30 -5.41 26.82
CA GLY A 22 -12.68 -6.15 27.92
C GLY A 22 -11.16 -6.29 27.79
N SER A 23 -10.41 -5.89 28.81
CA SER A 23 -8.95 -6.06 28.88
C SER A 23 -8.53 -7.52 28.61
N ALA A 24 -7.65 -7.71 27.64
CA ALA A 24 -7.18 -9.00 27.17
C ALA A 24 -6.30 -9.72 28.21
N SER A 25 -6.89 -10.50 29.11
CA SER A 25 -6.08 -11.41 29.96
C SER A 25 -6.75 -12.70 30.41
N SER A 26 -7.99 -13.01 29.99
CA SER A 26 -8.71 -14.17 30.54
C SER A 26 -9.58 -14.92 29.52
N LEU A 27 -8.99 -15.42 28.43
CA LEU A 27 -9.65 -16.45 27.61
C LEU A 27 -8.91 -17.79 27.70
N SER A 28 -9.61 -18.78 28.27
CA SER A 28 -9.14 -20.16 28.36
C SER A 28 -8.86 -20.77 26.98
N ARG A 29 -7.95 -21.74 26.90
CA ARG A 29 -7.57 -22.44 25.66
C ARG A 29 -8.79 -23.06 24.93
N ARG A 30 -9.85 -23.42 25.66
CA ARG A 30 -11.10 -23.97 25.11
C ARG A 30 -11.96 -22.91 24.40
N SER A 31 -12.03 -21.68 24.93
CA SER A 31 -12.77 -20.59 24.30
C SER A 31 -12.08 -20.08 23.03
N LYS A 32 -10.74 -20.11 22.98
CA LYS A 32 -9.98 -19.86 21.74
C LYS A 32 -10.24 -20.93 20.67
N LEU A 33 -10.28 -22.21 21.05
CA LEU A 33 -10.62 -23.31 20.12
C LEU A 33 -12.07 -23.24 19.61
N LEU A 34 -13.03 -22.88 20.48
CA LEU A 34 -14.42 -22.70 20.08
C LEU A 34 -14.60 -21.52 19.12
N PHE A 35 -13.85 -20.43 19.31
CA PHE A 35 -13.87 -19.28 18.39
C PHE A 35 -13.26 -19.64 17.02
N LEU A 36 -12.14 -20.38 17.01
CA LEU A 36 -11.55 -20.92 15.79
C LEU A 36 -12.51 -21.90 15.08
N SER A 37 -13.24 -22.71 15.85
CA SER A 37 -14.29 -23.60 15.36
C SER A 37 -15.51 -22.86 14.81
N CYS A 38 -15.89 -21.71 15.38
CA CYS A 38 -16.97 -20.87 14.85
C CYS A 38 -16.57 -20.11 13.59
N LEU A 39 -15.30 -19.70 13.46
CA LEU A 39 -14.72 -19.16 12.21
C LEU A 39 -14.63 -20.23 11.11
N LEU A 40 -14.52 -21.51 11.48
CA LEU A 40 -14.47 -22.67 10.58
C LEU A 40 -15.84 -23.33 10.35
N MET A 41 -16.96 -22.68 10.72
CA MET A 41 -18.31 -23.14 10.40
C MET A 41 -18.98 -22.23 9.34
N PRO A 42 -18.59 -22.26 8.05
CA PRO A 42 -19.34 -21.56 7.02
C PRO A 42 -20.73 -22.16 6.74
N SER A 43 -21.07 -23.33 7.28
CA SER A 43 -22.12 -24.19 6.67
C SER A 43 -23.50 -24.18 7.32
N LEU A 44 -23.78 -23.38 8.35
CA LEU A 44 -25.05 -23.51 9.10
C LEU A 44 -26.02 -22.32 9.04
N ALA A 45 -25.70 -21.22 8.34
CA ALA A 45 -26.62 -20.08 8.24
C ALA A 45 -26.95 -19.64 6.81
N PHE A 46 -26.17 -20.04 5.81
CA PHE A 46 -26.37 -19.66 4.43
C PHE A 46 -25.95 -20.80 3.50
N SER A 47 -26.79 -21.15 2.52
CA SER A 47 -26.45 -22.07 1.44
C SER A 47 -25.53 -21.35 0.43
N PHE A 48 -24.31 -21.00 0.85
CA PHE A 48 -23.30 -20.49 -0.07
C PHE A 48 -22.45 -21.66 -0.57
N GLU A 49 -22.38 -21.82 -1.89
CA GLU A 49 -21.43 -22.70 -2.55
C GLU A 49 -20.04 -22.04 -2.43
N PHE A 50 -19.12 -22.68 -1.72
CA PHE A 50 -17.80 -22.11 -1.43
C PHE A 50 -16.68 -23.05 -1.91
N PRO A 51 -15.69 -22.56 -2.67
CA PRO A 51 -15.59 -21.18 -3.19
C PRO A 51 -16.71 -20.86 -4.19
N PRO A 52 -17.15 -19.60 -4.29
CA PRO A 52 -18.12 -19.20 -5.30
C PRO A 52 -17.56 -19.43 -6.72
N GLU A 53 -18.45 -19.61 -7.69
CA GLU A 53 -18.05 -19.74 -9.09
C GLU A 53 -17.35 -18.46 -9.59
N ARG A 54 -16.21 -18.63 -10.25
CA ARG A 54 -15.42 -17.52 -10.78
C ARG A 54 -16.13 -16.91 -11.99
N THR A 55 -16.48 -15.64 -11.89
CA THR A 55 -17.06 -14.84 -12.97
C THR A 55 -15.95 -14.08 -13.71
N GLU A 56 -16.06 -14.05 -15.04
CA GLU A 56 -15.24 -13.20 -15.92
C GLU A 56 -16.17 -12.32 -16.77
N ARG A 57 -15.80 -11.04 -16.96
CA ARG A 57 -16.53 -10.12 -17.84
C ARG A 57 -15.71 -9.86 -19.10
N GLU A 58 -16.34 -9.96 -20.27
CA GLU A 58 -15.68 -9.62 -21.54
C GLU A 58 -15.16 -8.18 -21.57
N ALA A 59 -15.92 -7.26 -20.98
CA ALA A 59 -15.56 -5.85 -20.84
C ALA A 59 -14.27 -5.62 -20.05
N ASP A 60 -13.85 -6.54 -19.17
CA ASP A 60 -12.59 -6.43 -18.44
C ASP A 60 -11.36 -6.75 -19.33
N LYS A 61 -11.59 -7.34 -20.52
CA LYS A 61 -10.57 -7.69 -21.53
C LYS A 61 -10.54 -6.72 -22.71
N GLU A 62 -11.43 -5.73 -22.74
CA GLU A 62 -11.43 -4.71 -23.79
C GLU A 62 -10.27 -3.74 -23.64
N LEU A 63 -9.81 -3.19 -24.78
CA LEU A 63 -8.81 -2.12 -24.79
C LEU A 63 -9.34 -0.92 -23.97
N GLY A 64 -8.53 -0.47 -23.02
CA GLY A 64 -8.79 0.74 -22.25
C GLY A 64 -7.62 1.69 -22.36
N TRP A 65 -7.88 3.00 -22.26
CA TRP A 65 -6.81 3.98 -22.12
C TRP A 65 -7.22 5.16 -21.26
N MET A 66 -6.23 5.77 -20.59
CA MET A 66 -6.33 7.06 -19.94
C MET A 66 -5.01 7.82 -20.08
N PHE A 67 -5.08 9.11 -20.41
CA PHE A 67 -3.94 10.01 -20.36
C PHE A 67 -4.33 11.25 -19.57
N ALA A 68 -3.57 11.58 -18.53
CA ALA A 68 -3.83 12.73 -17.69
C ALA A 68 -2.55 13.47 -17.30
N PRO A 69 -2.55 14.82 -17.32
CA PRO A 69 -1.50 15.58 -16.67
C PRO A 69 -1.62 15.41 -15.16
N LEU A 70 -0.49 15.22 -14.49
CA LEU A 70 -0.37 15.10 -13.04
C LEU A 70 0.52 16.25 -12.52
N PRO A 71 0.04 17.50 -12.51
CA PRO A 71 0.82 18.63 -12.01
C PRO A 71 1.22 18.39 -10.54
N GLY A 72 2.49 18.57 -10.24
CA GLY A 72 3.04 18.43 -8.89
C GLY A 72 4.14 19.45 -8.63
N CYS A 73 4.24 19.90 -7.39
CA CYS A 73 5.27 20.81 -6.93
C CYS A 73 5.98 20.19 -5.74
N VAL A 74 7.30 20.35 -5.71
CA VAL A 74 8.14 20.09 -4.55
C VAL A 74 8.62 21.44 -4.07
N GLU A 75 8.16 21.84 -2.88
CA GLU A 75 8.56 23.09 -2.24
C GLU A 75 10.08 23.14 -2.07
N GLY A 76 10.69 24.30 -2.35
CA GLY A 76 12.14 24.47 -2.37
C GLY A 76 12.88 23.85 -3.58
N VAL A 77 12.17 23.17 -4.48
CA VAL A 77 12.73 22.61 -5.73
C VAL A 77 12.09 23.25 -6.96
N GLY A 78 10.79 23.07 -7.15
CA GLY A 78 10.10 23.52 -8.36
C GLY A 78 8.82 22.73 -8.64
N CYS A 79 8.20 23.00 -9.79
CA CYS A 79 6.99 22.30 -10.23
C CYS A 79 7.23 21.60 -11.57
N ALA A 80 6.58 20.45 -11.76
CA ALA A 80 6.54 19.74 -13.03
C ALA A 80 5.11 19.29 -13.35
N VAL A 81 4.83 19.08 -14.64
CA VAL A 81 3.58 18.51 -15.11
C VAL A 81 3.90 17.24 -15.90
N PRO A 82 4.18 16.12 -15.21
CA PRO A 82 4.27 14.83 -15.86
C PRO A 82 2.92 14.45 -16.48
N ILE A 83 2.97 13.68 -17.57
CA ILE A 83 1.80 13.04 -18.14
C ILE A 83 1.84 11.57 -17.74
N ALA A 84 0.78 11.13 -17.07
CA ALA A 84 0.52 9.71 -16.87
C ALA A 84 -0.32 9.19 -18.03
N GLY A 85 0.15 8.10 -18.63
CA GLY A 85 -0.56 7.30 -19.61
C GLY A 85 -0.76 5.90 -19.07
N LEU A 86 -1.96 5.38 -19.24
CA LEU A 86 -2.33 4.02 -18.91
C LEU A 86 -3.07 3.44 -20.09
N ILE A 87 -2.64 2.28 -20.56
CA ILE A 87 -3.27 1.55 -21.65
C ILE A 87 -3.46 0.12 -21.18
N SER A 88 -4.70 -0.33 -20.97
CA SER A 88 -4.97 -1.73 -20.59
C SER A 88 -5.31 -2.57 -21.80
N ASN A 89 -5.00 -3.87 -21.70
CA ASN A 89 -5.33 -4.87 -22.70
C ASN A 89 -4.90 -4.50 -24.13
N PHE A 90 -3.77 -3.79 -24.30
CA PHE A 90 -3.28 -3.40 -25.63
C PHE A 90 -2.72 -4.59 -26.41
N TYR A 91 -2.35 -5.65 -25.70
CA TYR A 91 -1.97 -6.95 -26.25
C TYR A 91 -2.44 -8.06 -25.31
N LYS A 92 -3.49 -8.80 -25.68
CA LYS A 92 -4.15 -9.77 -24.78
C LYS A 92 -4.50 -9.07 -23.46
N SER A 93 -4.04 -9.58 -22.31
CA SER A 93 -4.21 -8.97 -20.98
C SER A 93 -3.10 -7.99 -20.57
N THR A 94 -2.20 -7.63 -21.48
CA THR A 94 -1.03 -6.78 -21.17
C THR A 94 -1.46 -5.32 -20.99
N ASP A 95 -1.00 -4.71 -19.90
CA ASP A 95 -1.16 -3.28 -19.67
C ASP A 95 0.19 -2.55 -19.73
N LEU A 96 0.13 -1.28 -20.10
CA LEU A 96 1.26 -0.35 -20.17
C LEU A 96 0.94 0.90 -19.34
N VAL A 97 1.79 1.19 -18.36
CA VAL A 97 1.77 2.45 -17.60
C VAL A 97 3.01 3.25 -17.97
N ILE A 98 2.83 4.52 -18.30
CA ILE A 98 3.91 5.45 -18.60
C ILE A 98 3.70 6.70 -17.76
N LEU A 99 4.74 7.19 -17.10
CA LEU A 99 4.78 8.54 -16.55
C LEU A 99 5.95 9.26 -17.19
N LYS A 100 5.72 10.41 -17.81
CA LYS A 100 6.82 11.19 -18.39
C LYS A 100 6.64 12.69 -18.20
N THR A 101 7.67 13.36 -17.72
CA THR A 101 7.80 14.82 -17.83
C THR A 101 8.14 15.19 -19.27
N LEU A 102 7.31 16.02 -19.91
CA LEU A 102 7.52 16.41 -21.31
C LEU A 102 8.52 17.56 -21.48
N ALA A 103 8.62 18.43 -20.48
CA ALA A 103 9.57 19.54 -20.45
C ALA A 103 10.69 19.22 -19.46
N LYS A 104 11.93 19.54 -19.84
CA LYS A 104 13.06 19.52 -18.90
C LYS A 104 12.87 20.62 -17.85
N GLY A 105 13.24 20.32 -16.62
CA GLY A 105 13.10 21.23 -15.48
C GLY A 105 13.75 20.64 -14.24
N ASP A 106 13.42 21.21 -13.07
CA ASP A 106 14.00 20.80 -11.78
C ASP A 106 13.51 19.44 -11.27
N ILE A 107 12.46 18.90 -11.88
CA ILE A 107 11.89 17.59 -11.56
C ILE A 107 11.69 16.85 -12.88
N GLU A 108 12.48 15.81 -13.11
CA GLU A 108 12.29 14.89 -14.22
C GLU A 108 11.72 13.56 -13.73
N ALA A 109 10.78 13.00 -14.49
CA ALA A 109 10.20 11.70 -14.20
C ALA A 109 10.07 10.90 -15.49
N THR A 110 10.63 9.70 -15.49
CA THR A 110 10.41 8.67 -16.50
C THR A 110 10.08 7.38 -15.77
N VAL A 111 8.82 6.96 -15.88
CA VAL A 111 8.36 5.65 -15.40
C VAL A 111 7.79 4.90 -16.58
N VAL A 112 8.21 3.65 -16.74
CA VAL A 112 7.63 2.74 -17.73
C VAL A 112 7.37 1.42 -17.04
N GLN A 113 6.12 0.98 -17.06
CA GLN A 113 5.68 -0.28 -16.48
C GLN A 113 4.94 -1.07 -17.54
N LEU A 114 5.46 -2.24 -17.87
CA LEU A 114 4.75 -3.28 -18.58
C LEU A 114 4.26 -4.29 -17.55
N GLN A 115 2.98 -4.65 -17.56
CA GLN A 115 2.44 -5.66 -16.65
C GLN A 115 1.53 -6.63 -17.38
N LYS A 116 1.37 -7.84 -16.82
CA LYS A 116 0.55 -8.91 -17.39
C LYS A 116 0.95 -9.28 -18.81
N PHE A 117 2.24 -9.17 -19.18
CA PHE A 117 2.72 -9.63 -20.48
C PHE A 117 2.79 -11.17 -20.49
N PRO A 118 1.97 -11.88 -21.28
CA PRO A 118 1.90 -13.34 -21.19
C PRO A 118 3.12 -14.00 -21.86
N ILE A 119 3.93 -14.72 -21.08
CA ILE A 119 5.07 -15.51 -21.56
C ILE A 119 4.61 -16.90 -22.00
N ILE A 120 3.72 -17.53 -21.22
CA ILE A 120 3.19 -18.88 -21.48
C ILE A 120 1.68 -18.83 -21.28
N ASP A 121 0.92 -18.95 -22.38
CA ASP A 121 -0.55 -19.17 -22.45
C ASP A 121 -1.35 -18.67 -21.24
N GLU A 122 -1.33 -17.36 -21.00
CA GLU A 122 -2.04 -16.69 -19.89
C GLU A 122 -1.91 -17.41 -18.53
N ARG A 123 -0.80 -18.11 -18.29
CA ARG A 123 -0.49 -18.82 -17.04
C ARG A 123 0.75 -18.26 -16.37
N LEU A 124 1.66 -17.72 -17.18
CA LEU A 124 2.88 -17.05 -16.71
C LEU A 124 2.97 -15.68 -17.34
N PHE A 125 3.12 -14.66 -16.51
CA PHE A 125 3.18 -13.26 -16.89
C PHE A 125 4.51 -12.63 -16.46
N LEU A 126 5.01 -11.77 -17.33
CA LEU A 126 6.11 -10.86 -17.05
C LEU A 126 5.55 -9.50 -16.67
N LYS A 127 6.15 -8.92 -15.64
CA LYS A 127 6.04 -7.50 -15.31
C LYS A 127 7.44 -6.89 -15.29
N VAL A 128 7.61 -5.78 -15.99
CA VAL A 128 8.84 -4.99 -16.02
C VAL A 128 8.49 -3.57 -15.60
N LEU A 129 9.30 -2.99 -14.74
CA LEU A 129 9.11 -1.64 -14.25
C LEU A 129 10.45 -0.93 -14.18
N TYR A 130 10.53 0.22 -14.85
CA TYR A 130 11.67 1.11 -14.83
C TYR A 130 11.25 2.46 -14.23
N TYR A 131 12.03 2.93 -13.26
CA TYR A 131 11.93 4.25 -12.65
C TYR A 131 13.24 5.00 -12.87
N ASP A 132 13.10 6.25 -13.31
CA ASP A 132 14.14 7.27 -13.27
C ASP A 132 13.44 8.59 -12.94
N TRP A 133 13.46 8.96 -11.67
CA TRP A 133 12.58 9.99 -11.14
C TRP A 133 13.23 10.79 -10.03
N ASP A 134 13.30 12.12 -10.22
CA ASP A 134 13.53 13.08 -9.14
C ASP A 134 12.31 13.18 -8.23
N ILE A 135 12.43 12.61 -7.04
CA ILE A 135 11.32 12.45 -6.11
C ILE A 135 11.65 13.05 -4.76
N SER A 136 10.61 13.52 -4.08
CA SER A 136 10.73 13.99 -2.72
C SER A 136 10.03 13.05 -1.74
N PHE A 137 10.72 12.73 -0.64
CA PHE A 137 10.20 11.87 0.42
C PHE A 137 10.10 12.63 1.74
N LEU A 138 8.92 12.56 2.36
CA LEU A 138 8.74 13.00 3.75
C LEU A 138 9.16 11.85 4.67
N SER A 139 10.25 12.06 5.41
CA SER A 139 10.74 11.14 6.43
C SER A 139 10.26 11.62 7.80
N TYR A 140 9.07 11.17 8.18
CA TYR A 140 8.48 11.44 9.49
C TYR A 140 9.31 10.83 10.62
N ASP A 141 9.14 11.29 11.85
CA ASP A 141 9.67 10.59 13.03
C ASP A 141 9.05 9.19 13.13
N ARG A 142 9.85 8.21 13.57
CA ARG A 142 9.45 6.80 13.65
C ARG A 142 8.37 6.59 14.74
N GLY A 143 7.40 5.72 14.47
CA GLY A 143 6.36 5.31 15.43
C GLY A 143 4.99 5.96 15.22
N ILE A 144 3.98 5.48 15.95
CA ILE A 144 2.57 5.89 15.80
C ILE A 144 2.24 7.27 16.43
N HIS A 145 3.15 7.79 17.25
CA HIS A 145 2.99 9.05 17.98
C HIS A 145 3.58 10.27 17.24
N SER A 146 4.29 10.06 16.13
CA SER A 146 4.82 11.12 15.29
C SER A 146 3.73 12.09 14.84
N GLY A 147 3.96 13.39 15.04
CA GLY A 147 3.08 14.48 14.62
C GLY A 147 3.20 14.79 13.13
N LYS A 148 2.23 15.56 12.61
CA LYS A 148 2.14 15.89 11.18
C LYS A 148 3.36 16.66 10.66
N ASN A 149 3.98 17.48 11.50
CA ASN A 149 5.13 18.32 11.14
C ASN A 149 6.45 17.75 11.68
N ASP A 150 6.43 16.54 12.23
CA ASP A 150 7.61 15.86 12.76
C ASP A 150 8.27 15.09 11.62
N TYR A 151 8.83 15.80 10.64
CA TYR A 151 9.56 15.21 9.53
C TYR A 151 10.77 16.05 9.12
N TYR A 152 11.63 15.43 8.31
CA TYR A 152 12.47 16.13 7.36
C TYR A 152 12.16 15.59 5.96
N GLN A 153 12.37 16.41 4.95
CA GLN A 153 12.09 16.06 3.56
C GLN A 153 13.41 15.87 2.81
N THR A 154 13.50 14.83 2.00
CA THR A 154 14.64 14.64 1.10
C THR A 154 14.21 14.87 -0.34
N PHE A 155 15.14 15.32 -1.18
CA PHE A 155 14.99 15.35 -2.62
C PHE A 155 16.10 14.50 -3.23
N GLU A 156 15.71 13.44 -3.93
CA GLU A 156 16.61 12.37 -4.36
C GLU A 156 16.29 11.98 -5.80
N ASN A 157 17.32 11.65 -6.58
CA ASN A 157 17.12 10.97 -7.86
C ASN A 157 17.05 9.46 -7.60
N LEU A 158 15.92 8.85 -7.96
CA LEU A 158 15.66 7.43 -7.76
C LEU A 158 15.72 6.71 -9.11
N ASN A 159 16.70 5.82 -9.27
CA ASN A 159 16.79 4.93 -10.43
C ASN A 159 16.55 3.50 -9.99
N THR A 160 15.58 2.81 -10.58
CA THR A 160 15.26 1.43 -10.20
C THR A 160 14.73 0.65 -11.39
N SER A 161 15.17 -0.59 -11.53
CA SER A 161 14.65 -1.55 -12.49
C SER A 161 14.13 -2.77 -11.76
N THR A 162 12.90 -3.18 -12.07
CA THR A 162 12.23 -4.31 -11.45
C THR A 162 11.71 -5.27 -12.51
N ILE A 163 11.89 -6.56 -12.27
CA ILE A 163 11.31 -7.65 -13.06
C ILE A 163 10.54 -8.56 -12.10
N ASN A 164 9.30 -8.86 -12.43
CA ASN A 164 8.49 -9.85 -11.72
C ASN A 164 7.96 -10.90 -12.69
N LEU A 165 7.96 -12.15 -12.25
CA LEU A 165 7.28 -13.26 -12.90
C LEU A 165 6.11 -13.67 -12.01
N GLN A 166 4.91 -13.70 -12.58
CA GLN A 166 3.69 -14.06 -11.88
C GLN A 166 3.04 -15.24 -12.60
N SER A 167 2.81 -16.31 -11.85
CA SER A 167 2.12 -17.49 -12.33
C SER A 167 0.71 -17.54 -11.74
N GLN A 168 -0.26 -17.96 -12.55
CA GLN A 168 -1.64 -18.14 -12.13
C GLN A 168 -2.12 -19.56 -12.41
N PHE A 169 -2.84 -20.12 -11.45
CA PHE A 169 -3.37 -21.49 -11.48
C PHE A 169 -4.84 -21.48 -11.10
N TYR A 170 -5.57 -22.49 -11.57
CA TYR A 170 -6.98 -22.72 -11.23
C TYR A 170 -7.84 -21.47 -11.40
N ASN A 171 -7.86 -20.87 -12.59
CA ASN A 171 -8.62 -19.64 -12.87
C ASN A 171 -8.33 -18.53 -11.84
N GLN A 172 -7.04 -18.24 -11.64
CA GLN A 172 -6.53 -17.22 -10.70
C GLN A 172 -6.87 -17.46 -9.22
N HIS A 173 -7.33 -18.65 -8.83
CA HIS A 173 -7.53 -18.96 -7.41
C HIS A 173 -6.22 -19.10 -6.64
N LEU A 174 -5.13 -19.44 -7.33
CA LEU A 174 -3.78 -19.45 -6.78
C LEU A 174 -2.85 -18.67 -7.68
N GLU A 175 -2.12 -17.73 -7.11
CA GLU A 175 -1.07 -16.99 -7.79
C GLU A 175 0.21 -17.04 -6.99
N ILE A 176 1.33 -17.15 -7.70
CA ILE A 176 2.67 -17.15 -7.12
C ILE A 176 3.51 -16.19 -7.92
N GLN A 177 4.19 -15.28 -7.24
CA GLN A 177 5.09 -14.32 -7.87
C GLN A 177 6.50 -14.44 -7.31
N ILE A 178 7.48 -14.20 -8.18
CA ILE A 178 8.86 -13.95 -7.82
C ILE A 178 9.32 -12.64 -8.47
N GLY A 179 10.05 -11.84 -7.72
CA GLY A 179 10.48 -10.51 -8.12
C GLY A 179 11.95 -10.28 -7.83
N TYR A 180 12.57 -9.51 -8.69
CA TYR A 180 13.90 -8.97 -8.53
C TYR A 180 13.86 -7.48 -8.85
N SER A 181 14.39 -6.66 -7.95
CA SER A 181 14.59 -5.24 -8.17
C SER A 181 16.02 -4.86 -7.86
N SER A 182 16.57 -3.92 -8.60
CA SER A 182 17.83 -3.29 -8.26
C SER A 182 17.74 -1.80 -8.53
N GLY A 183 18.29 -1.00 -7.63
CA GLY A 183 18.21 0.43 -7.72
C GLY A 183 19.35 1.15 -7.03
N GLY A 184 19.37 2.45 -7.26
CA GLY A 184 20.31 3.38 -6.67
C GLY A 184 19.64 4.73 -6.42
N THR A 185 20.10 5.43 -5.39
CA THR A 185 19.65 6.79 -5.13
C THR A 185 20.68 7.60 -4.35
N GLU A 186 20.67 8.89 -4.59
CA GLU A 186 21.50 9.89 -3.92
C GLU A 186 20.61 11.06 -3.48
N VAL A 187 20.78 11.49 -2.23
CA VAL A 187 20.12 12.68 -1.72
C VAL A 187 20.87 13.89 -2.25
N SER A 188 20.15 14.81 -2.89
CA SER A 188 20.70 16.05 -3.40
C SER A 188 20.38 17.26 -2.51
N LYS A 189 19.22 17.24 -1.83
CA LYS A 189 18.80 18.28 -0.90
C LYS A 189 18.01 17.70 0.27
N ILE A 190 18.06 18.40 1.40
CA ILE A 190 17.22 18.13 2.57
C ILE A 190 16.51 19.42 2.97
N PHE A 191 15.26 19.30 3.39
CA PHE A 191 14.46 20.39 3.93
C PHE A 191 13.93 20.00 5.31
N ASP A 192 13.79 20.98 6.22
CA ASP A 192 12.97 20.80 7.41
C ASP A 192 11.48 21.06 7.12
N ALA A 193 10.65 21.00 8.16
CA ALA A 193 9.21 21.25 8.05
C ALA A 193 8.85 22.74 7.87
N ASP A 194 9.80 23.65 8.09
CA ASP A 194 9.66 25.09 7.88
C ASP A 194 10.28 25.54 6.53
N GLU A 195 10.57 24.57 5.65
CA GLU A 195 11.09 24.75 4.30
C GLU A 195 12.54 25.28 4.22
N ASN A 196 13.29 25.25 5.32
CA ASN A 196 14.71 25.59 5.28
C ASN A 196 15.48 24.51 4.51
N GLN A 197 16.18 24.90 3.46
CA GLN A 197 16.99 24.00 2.64
C GLN A 197 18.42 23.85 3.21
N PHE A 198 18.88 22.62 3.30
CA PHE A 198 20.27 22.27 3.63
C PHE A 198 20.91 21.53 2.45
N SER A 199 22.12 21.95 2.07
CA SER A 199 22.78 21.50 0.84
C SER A 199 24.17 20.94 1.07
N ASN A 200 24.77 21.18 2.23
CA ASN A 200 26.08 20.65 2.60
C ASN A 200 26.00 19.18 3.10
N ILE A 201 25.31 18.33 2.34
CA ILE A 201 24.96 16.97 2.78
C ILE A 201 25.99 15.93 2.35
N GLN A 202 26.37 15.04 3.26
CA GLN A 202 27.07 13.82 2.89
C GLN A 202 26.04 12.75 2.51
N SER A 203 25.92 12.48 1.22
CA SER A 203 25.03 11.45 0.70
C SER A 203 25.80 10.48 -0.18
N PRO A 204 26.44 9.44 0.38
CA PRO A 204 26.98 8.38 -0.45
C PRO A 204 25.86 7.74 -1.28
N LEU A 205 26.19 7.34 -2.52
CA LEU A 205 25.27 6.59 -3.37
C LEU A 205 24.79 5.35 -2.61
N ARG A 206 23.47 5.24 -2.43
CA ARG A 206 22.85 4.08 -1.80
C ARG A 206 22.32 3.18 -2.91
N THR A 207 22.85 1.97 -3.00
CA THR A 207 22.36 0.94 -3.92
C THR A 207 21.67 -0.16 -3.15
N TRP A 208 20.74 -0.86 -3.78
CA TRP A 208 20.12 -2.02 -3.19
C TRP A 208 19.73 -3.04 -4.26
N VAL A 209 19.56 -4.27 -3.79
CA VAL A 209 18.89 -5.35 -4.49
C VAL A 209 17.75 -5.84 -3.61
N ASP A 210 16.54 -5.85 -4.17
CA ASP A 210 15.37 -6.44 -3.53
C ASP A 210 15.01 -7.76 -4.21
N ASN A 211 14.72 -8.77 -3.41
CA ASN A 211 14.10 -10.01 -3.86
C ASN A 211 12.72 -10.13 -3.25
N THR A 212 11.72 -10.47 -4.07
CA THR A 212 10.33 -10.61 -3.64
C THR A 212 9.84 -12.02 -3.93
N ILE A 213 9.14 -12.62 -2.97
CA ILE A 213 8.36 -13.84 -3.17
C ILE A 213 6.97 -13.57 -2.62
N GLY A 214 5.95 -13.80 -3.45
CA GLY A 214 4.56 -13.61 -3.04
C GLY A 214 3.68 -14.77 -3.43
N ALA A 215 2.63 -14.98 -2.65
CA ALA A 215 1.59 -15.95 -2.94
C ALA A 215 0.22 -15.38 -2.59
N GLN A 216 -0.77 -15.67 -3.41
CA GLN A 216 -2.16 -15.30 -3.20
C GLN A 216 -3.07 -16.52 -3.37
N ILE A 217 -3.98 -16.70 -2.42
CA ILE A 217 -5.11 -17.60 -2.52
C ILE A 217 -6.37 -16.73 -2.60
N ASP A 218 -7.02 -16.72 -3.75
CA ASP A 218 -8.17 -15.85 -4.05
C ASP A 218 -9.41 -16.70 -4.29
N LEU A 219 -10.19 -16.95 -3.23
CA LEU A 219 -11.43 -17.73 -3.27
C LEU A 219 -12.64 -16.81 -3.38
N THR A 220 -12.55 -15.83 -4.27
CA THR A 220 -13.60 -14.85 -4.52
C THR A 220 -14.32 -15.12 -5.84
N ASP A 221 -15.55 -14.62 -5.94
CA ASP A 221 -16.39 -14.73 -7.13
C ASP A 221 -15.84 -13.96 -8.34
N ASN A 222 -15.04 -12.92 -8.13
CA ASN A 222 -14.38 -12.16 -9.19
C ASN A 222 -13.02 -11.63 -8.72
N HIS A 223 -12.00 -11.66 -9.58
CA HIS A 223 -10.65 -11.22 -9.19
C HIS A 223 -10.51 -9.69 -9.05
N LEU A 224 -11.12 -8.92 -9.96
CA LEU A 224 -11.02 -7.45 -10.00
C LEU A 224 -12.06 -6.76 -9.11
N GLU A 225 -13.25 -7.34 -9.02
CA GLU A 225 -14.35 -6.81 -8.23
C GLU A 225 -15.05 -7.89 -7.40
N PRO A 226 -14.39 -8.44 -6.37
CA PRO A 226 -15.01 -9.40 -5.48
C PRO A 226 -16.26 -8.84 -4.80
N ARG A 227 -17.34 -9.62 -4.80
CA ARG A 227 -18.56 -9.38 -4.02
C ARG A 227 -18.73 -10.43 -2.92
N GLU A 228 -18.24 -11.65 -3.16
CA GLU A 228 -18.32 -12.77 -2.25
C GLU A 228 -16.97 -13.49 -2.16
N GLY A 229 -16.66 -13.99 -0.96
CA GLY A 229 -15.57 -14.92 -0.74
C GLY A 229 -14.42 -14.30 0.06
N ILE A 230 -13.26 -14.94 -0.01
CA ILE A 230 -12.09 -14.56 0.79
C ILE A 230 -10.83 -14.53 -0.05
N ARG A 231 -9.90 -13.66 0.33
CA ARG A 231 -8.57 -13.55 -0.25
C ARG A 231 -7.52 -13.55 0.84
N PHE A 232 -6.47 -14.33 0.64
CA PHE A 232 -5.32 -14.40 1.53
C PHE A 232 -4.04 -14.18 0.72
N GLU A 233 -3.20 -13.26 1.18
CA GLU A 233 -1.97 -12.89 0.51
C GLU A 233 -0.79 -12.95 1.49
N LEU A 234 0.34 -13.45 0.99
CA LEU A 234 1.62 -13.48 1.67
C LEU A 234 2.65 -12.81 0.77
N LEU A 235 3.49 -11.96 1.36
CA LEU A 235 4.57 -11.30 0.65
C LEU A 235 5.82 -11.27 1.52
N HIS A 236 6.91 -11.81 1.01
CA HIS A 236 8.25 -11.71 1.56
C HIS A 236 9.09 -10.81 0.67
N ASN A 237 9.77 -9.83 1.25
CA ASN A 237 10.76 -9.00 0.56
C ASN A 237 12.07 -9.05 1.35
N ALA A 238 13.17 -9.29 0.67
CA ALA A 238 14.52 -9.21 1.23
C ALA A 238 15.25 -8.05 0.55
N THR A 239 15.70 -7.07 1.33
CA THR A 239 16.49 -5.92 0.84
C THR A 239 17.94 -6.09 1.27
N ASP A 240 18.83 -6.07 0.29
CA ASP A 240 20.29 -6.12 0.46
C ASP A 240 20.89 -4.80 -0.04
N TYR A 241 21.53 -4.06 0.86
CA TYR A 241 22.24 -2.81 0.56
C TYR A 241 23.70 -3.04 0.17
N GLY A 242 24.27 -4.20 0.48
CA GLY A 242 25.68 -4.54 0.22
C GLY A 242 26.69 -3.63 0.92
N LEU A 243 26.22 -2.77 1.82
CA LEU A 243 26.99 -1.76 2.54
C LEU A 243 26.91 -2.03 4.03
N SER A 244 28.05 -2.12 4.71
CA SER A 244 28.12 -2.22 6.18
C SER A 244 27.50 -1.03 6.94
N ASP A 245 27.01 -0.01 6.22
CA ASP A 245 26.45 1.21 6.79
C ASP A 245 24.95 1.12 7.06
N LEU A 246 24.21 0.40 6.22
CA LEU A 246 22.76 0.25 6.29
C LEU A 246 22.45 -1.22 6.54
N SER A 247 21.52 -1.51 7.44
CA SER A 247 21.15 -2.90 7.69
C SER A 247 20.39 -3.49 6.51
N ASP A 248 20.74 -4.72 6.19
CA ASP A 248 19.92 -5.59 5.36
C ASP A 248 18.76 -6.13 6.21
N TYR A 249 17.60 -6.27 5.60
CA TYR A 249 16.43 -6.74 6.33
C TYR A 249 15.41 -7.41 5.43
N ASP A 250 14.67 -8.32 6.05
CA ASP A 250 13.54 -9.00 5.47
C ASP A 250 12.24 -8.38 5.98
N VAL A 251 11.22 -8.32 5.13
CA VAL A 251 9.86 -7.89 5.47
C VAL A 251 8.87 -8.97 5.08
N ASN A 252 8.16 -9.49 6.08
CA ASN A 252 7.09 -10.44 5.91
C ASN A 252 5.74 -9.75 6.14
N SER A 253 4.89 -9.77 5.11
CA SER A 253 3.57 -9.16 5.12
C SER A 253 2.49 -10.20 4.86
N MET A 254 1.37 -10.04 5.55
CA MET A 254 0.18 -10.89 5.44
C MET A 254 -1.04 -10.00 5.28
N ASN A 255 -1.96 -10.41 4.41
CA ASN A 255 -3.22 -9.72 4.19
C ASN A 255 -4.35 -10.73 4.08
N PHE A 256 -5.44 -10.48 4.77
CA PHE A 256 -6.64 -11.28 4.70
C PHE A 256 -7.83 -10.36 4.45
N THR A 257 -8.59 -10.66 3.40
CA THR A 257 -9.78 -9.89 3.02
C THR A 257 -10.97 -10.81 2.88
N THR A 258 -12.11 -10.41 3.43
CA THR A 258 -13.40 -11.08 3.29
C THR A 258 -14.39 -10.15 2.62
N TYR A 259 -15.14 -10.68 1.66
CA TYR A 259 -16.18 -10.00 0.91
C TYR A 259 -17.52 -10.67 1.20
N ILE A 260 -18.46 -9.88 1.69
CA ILE A 260 -19.77 -10.35 2.13
C ILE A 260 -20.84 -9.61 1.33
N PRO A 261 -21.64 -10.30 0.51
CA PRO A 261 -22.79 -9.69 -0.15
C PRO A 261 -23.75 -9.11 0.89
N PHE A 262 -24.19 -7.87 0.67
CA PHE A 262 -25.08 -7.16 1.58
C PHE A 262 -26.21 -6.49 0.79
N LEU A 263 -27.44 -6.53 1.31
CA LEU A 263 -28.60 -5.80 0.78
C LEU A 263 -28.79 -5.82 -0.77
N GLY A 264 -28.52 -6.95 -1.43
CA GLY A 264 -28.68 -7.08 -2.89
C GLY A 264 -27.36 -6.96 -3.63
N SER A 265 -27.09 -5.82 -4.27
CA SER A 265 -25.88 -5.58 -5.07
C SER A 265 -24.66 -5.14 -4.24
N ASP A 266 -24.86 -4.75 -2.99
CA ASP A 266 -23.82 -4.12 -2.19
C ASP A 266 -22.86 -5.15 -1.60
N THR A 267 -21.68 -4.68 -1.22
CA THR A 267 -20.63 -5.54 -0.67
C THR A 267 -20.04 -4.92 0.58
N LEU A 268 -19.95 -5.71 1.65
CA LEU A 268 -19.16 -5.38 2.83
C LEU A 268 -17.81 -6.08 2.76
N LEU A 269 -16.74 -5.27 2.84
CA LEU A 269 -15.36 -5.72 2.85
C LEU A 269 -14.78 -5.57 4.25
N ILE A 270 -14.16 -6.64 4.74
CA ILE A 270 -13.38 -6.64 5.98
C ILE A 270 -11.95 -7.06 5.63
N ASN A 271 -10.97 -6.25 6.02
CA ASN A 271 -9.56 -6.50 5.76
C ASN A 271 -8.73 -6.46 7.06
N ALA A 272 -7.78 -7.38 7.17
CA ALA A 272 -6.79 -7.44 8.23
C ALA A 272 -5.39 -7.60 7.63
N PHE A 273 -4.51 -6.67 7.98
CA PHE A 273 -3.15 -6.56 7.48
C PHE A 273 -2.14 -6.58 8.64
N GLN A 274 -1.04 -7.30 8.44
CA GLN A 274 0.12 -7.27 9.32
C GLN A 274 1.41 -7.30 8.51
N SER A 275 2.44 -6.59 8.98
CA SER A 275 3.78 -6.63 8.41
C SER A 275 4.83 -6.54 9.50
N ARG A 276 5.94 -7.24 9.30
CA ARG A 276 7.07 -7.30 10.26
C ARG A 276 8.39 -7.30 9.53
N SER A 277 9.35 -6.54 10.04
CA SER A 277 10.73 -6.56 9.57
C SER A 277 11.66 -7.33 10.51
N TYR A 278 12.71 -7.90 9.93
CA TYR A 278 13.75 -8.65 10.63
C TYR A 278 15.11 -8.27 10.05
N ILE A 279 16.06 -7.89 10.89
CA ILE A 279 17.43 -7.59 10.44
C ILE A 279 18.14 -8.90 10.10
N SER A 280 18.62 -9.01 8.86
CA SER A 280 19.44 -10.14 8.40
C SER A 280 20.92 -9.85 8.63
N GLU A 281 21.38 -8.66 8.25
CA GLU A 281 22.72 -8.14 8.53
C GLU A 281 22.63 -6.73 9.12
N GLN A 282 23.32 -6.50 10.24
CA GLN A 282 23.24 -5.23 10.97
C GLN A 282 24.28 -4.24 10.46
N GLY A 283 23.80 -3.08 9.99
CA GLY A 283 24.61 -1.92 9.65
C GLY A 283 24.96 -1.06 10.88
N LEU A 284 25.29 0.22 10.64
CA LEU A 284 25.75 1.12 11.71
C LEU A 284 24.66 1.42 12.74
N THR A 285 24.97 1.19 14.01
CA THR A 285 24.10 1.56 15.15
C THR A 285 24.76 2.52 16.14
N ASP A 286 26.02 2.88 15.87
CA ASP A 286 26.77 3.93 16.56
C ASP A 286 26.52 5.29 15.91
N GLU A 287 26.13 6.27 16.73
CA GLU A 287 25.74 7.59 16.26
C GLU A 287 26.91 8.37 15.65
N ASN A 288 28.09 8.32 16.27
CA ASN A 288 29.25 9.07 15.80
C ASN A 288 29.75 8.52 14.46
N ALA A 289 29.81 7.20 14.32
CA ALA A 289 30.16 6.54 13.07
C ALA A 289 29.16 6.89 11.95
N PHE A 290 27.87 6.94 12.25
CA PHE A 290 26.85 7.34 11.29
C PHE A 290 26.99 8.80 10.87
N ARG A 291 27.09 9.73 11.83
CA ARG A 291 27.24 11.17 11.55
C ARG A 291 28.49 11.50 10.74
N ASN A 292 29.59 10.77 10.97
CA ASN A 292 30.83 10.93 10.19
C ASN A 292 30.68 10.59 8.70
N LYS A 293 29.65 9.81 8.33
CA LYS A 293 29.39 9.39 6.94
C LYS A 293 28.18 10.05 6.30
N PHE A 294 27.16 10.39 7.09
CA PHE A 294 25.85 10.85 6.62
C PHE A 294 25.42 12.19 7.23
N GLY A 295 26.34 12.89 7.88
CA GLY A 295 26.10 14.20 8.48
C GLY A 295 25.77 15.28 7.45
N LEU A 296 25.16 16.36 7.91
CA LEU A 296 24.71 17.50 7.10
C LEU A 296 25.66 18.70 7.17
N GLY A 297 26.78 18.59 7.90
CA GLY A 297 27.80 19.64 7.96
C GLY A 297 27.24 21.00 8.41
N CYS A 298 26.32 20.99 9.38
CA CYS A 298 25.48 22.13 9.76
C CYS A 298 26.23 23.38 10.25
N ASP A 299 27.51 23.27 10.61
CA ASP A 299 28.33 24.41 11.01
C ASP A 299 28.59 25.40 9.85
N LEU A 300 28.40 24.95 8.61
CA LEU A 300 28.55 25.76 7.41
C LEU A 300 27.21 26.30 6.88
N GLU A 301 26.09 25.89 7.49
CA GLU A 301 24.75 26.29 7.06
C GLU A 301 24.30 27.59 7.72
N LYS A 302 23.57 28.43 6.99
CA LYS A 302 23.07 29.73 7.48
C LYS A 302 22.14 29.55 8.68
N GLU A 303 21.24 28.57 8.59
CA GLU A 303 20.30 28.20 9.64
C GLU A 303 20.83 26.99 10.44
N ALA A 304 22.02 27.14 11.03
CA ALA A 304 22.74 26.05 11.68
C ALA A 304 21.91 25.32 12.77
N ALA A 305 21.07 26.05 13.50
CA ALA A 305 20.19 25.46 14.52
C ALA A 305 19.12 24.55 13.91
N ALA A 306 18.46 24.98 12.84
CA ALA A 306 17.45 24.20 12.13
C ALA A 306 18.08 22.97 11.45
N CYS A 307 19.25 23.14 10.83
CA CYS A 307 20.00 22.04 10.25
C CYS A 307 20.32 20.94 11.28
N ARG A 308 20.74 21.31 12.50
CA ARG A 308 21.06 20.33 13.55
C ARG A 308 19.84 19.51 13.98
N VAL A 309 18.65 20.11 13.99
CA VAL A 309 17.39 19.39 14.25
C VAL A 309 17.09 18.38 13.13
N ALA A 310 17.25 18.79 11.87
CA ALA A 310 17.08 17.88 10.73
C ALA A 310 18.11 16.74 10.72
N GLU A 311 19.37 17.03 11.04
CA GLU A 311 20.44 16.04 11.17
C GLU A 311 20.15 15.04 12.30
N GLU A 312 19.65 15.50 13.45
CA GLU A 312 19.25 14.65 14.56
C GLU A 312 18.10 13.71 14.18
N ARG A 313 17.04 14.22 13.55
CA ARG A 313 15.91 13.40 13.06
C ARG A 313 16.37 12.34 12.05
N ARG A 314 17.18 12.76 11.07
CA ARG A 314 17.77 11.85 10.07
C ARG A 314 18.63 10.77 10.71
N THR A 315 19.51 11.16 11.64
CA THR A 315 20.40 10.24 12.34
C THR A 315 19.58 9.22 13.14
N LYS A 316 18.61 9.69 13.92
CA LYS A 316 17.71 8.82 14.68
C LYS A 316 16.94 7.85 13.77
N TYR A 317 16.38 8.34 12.66
CA TYR A 317 15.68 7.49 11.69
C TYR A 317 16.53 6.31 11.23
N TRP A 318 17.76 6.60 10.77
CA TRP A 318 18.64 5.58 10.22
C TRP A 318 19.18 4.63 11.28
N LEU A 319 19.55 5.12 12.46
CA LEU A 319 20.00 4.26 13.57
C LEU A 319 18.89 3.28 13.99
N GLU A 320 17.65 3.76 14.14
CA GLU A 320 16.51 2.92 14.53
C GLU A 320 16.12 1.95 13.40
N ARG A 321 16.19 2.39 12.14
CA ARG A 321 16.01 1.50 10.99
C ARG A 321 17.07 0.40 10.95
N ASN A 322 18.33 0.72 11.27
CA ASN A 322 19.39 -0.29 11.32
C ASN A 322 19.21 -1.29 12.48
N ARG A 323 18.51 -0.90 13.55
CA ARG A 323 18.22 -1.78 14.69
C ARG A 323 17.00 -2.67 14.47
N PHE A 324 15.95 -2.13 13.87
CA PHE A 324 14.62 -2.77 13.85
C PHE A 324 14.09 -3.06 12.45
N GLY A 325 14.76 -2.58 11.40
CA GLY A 325 14.29 -2.62 10.03
C GLY A 325 13.12 -1.66 9.81
N LYS A 326 12.38 -1.87 8.72
CA LYS A 326 11.17 -1.12 8.42
C LYS A 326 10.14 -2.06 7.81
N ALA A 327 9.10 -2.38 8.57
CA ALA A 327 7.93 -3.07 8.03
C ALA A 327 7.22 -2.20 6.99
N SER A 328 6.28 -2.79 6.26
CA SER A 328 5.41 -2.03 5.36
C SER A 328 4.69 -0.92 6.13
N ALA A 329 4.96 0.32 5.74
CA ALA A 329 4.43 1.50 6.41
C ALA A 329 2.90 1.65 6.22
N LEU A 330 2.28 2.44 7.08
CA LEU A 330 0.88 2.86 6.98
C LEU A 330 0.79 4.29 6.46
N GLY A 331 -0.30 4.60 5.75
CA GLY A 331 -0.53 5.88 5.06
C GLY A 331 -0.38 5.75 3.55
N GLY A 332 -1.07 6.61 2.81
CA GLY A 332 -1.17 6.58 1.35
C GLY A 332 -2.40 5.80 0.85
N ILE A 333 -2.35 5.38 -0.41
CA ILE A 333 -3.56 4.94 -1.15
C ILE A 333 -4.11 3.56 -0.72
N ASN A 334 -3.27 2.73 -0.11
CA ASN A 334 -3.63 1.34 0.16
C ASN A 334 -4.30 1.13 1.53
N ARG A 335 -3.87 1.88 2.55
CA ARG A 335 -4.31 1.70 3.95
C ARG A 335 -4.01 2.95 4.75
N MET A 336 -4.87 3.30 5.70
CA MET A 336 -4.78 4.54 6.47
C MET A 336 -4.80 5.78 5.55
N ARG A 337 -5.81 5.82 4.65
CA ARG A 337 -5.90 6.74 3.51
C ARG A 337 -6.00 8.22 3.85
N ALA A 338 -6.32 8.57 5.10
CA ALA A 338 -6.28 9.95 5.57
C ALA A 338 -4.86 10.51 5.76
N TYR A 339 -3.83 9.66 5.70
CA TYR A 339 -2.46 10.00 6.02
C TYR A 339 -1.56 9.92 4.79
N SER A 340 -0.50 10.73 4.75
CA SER A 340 0.47 10.73 3.66
C SER A 340 1.15 9.37 3.47
N LEU A 341 1.69 9.12 2.28
CA LEU A 341 2.38 7.87 1.98
C LEU A 341 3.54 7.65 2.96
N GLY A 342 3.54 6.52 3.64
CA GLY A 342 4.60 6.18 4.60
C GLY A 342 4.57 6.99 5.90
N ARG A 343 3.44 7.63 6.24
CA ARG A 343 3.27 8.48 7.43
C ARG A 343 3.67 7.83 8.75
N PHE A 344 3.32 6.56 8.92
CA PHE A 344 3.65 5.79 10.12
C PHE A 344 4.45 4.55 9.74
N TYR A 345 5.61 4.38 10.34
CA TYR A 345 6.45 3.21 10.13
C TYR A 345 7.21 2.84 11.41
N ALA A 346 7.49 1.55 11.55
CA ALA A 346 8.29 0.95 12.60
C ALA A 346 8.71 -0.48 12.16
N GLY A 347 9.22 -1.29 13.08
CA GLY A 347 9.61 -2.68 12.83
C GLY A 347 8.41 -3.61 12.63
N ASN A 348 7.23 -3.19 13.08
CA ASN A 348 5.97 -3.89 12.88
C ASN A 348 4.87 -2.91 12.52
N SER A 349 3.90 -3.36 11.72
CA SER A 349 2.68 -2.62 11.43
C SER A 349 1.46 -3.53 11.38
N SER A 350 0.30 -2.96 11.72
CA SER A 350 -0.98 -3.64 11.54
C SER A 350 -2.07 -2.63 11.19
N ASN A 351 -2.97 -3.05 10.31
CA ASN A 351 -4.14 -2.28 9.92
C ASN A 351 -5.36 -3.21 9.83
N TYR A 352 -6.52 -2.67 10.21
CA TYR A 352 -7.82 -3.29 10.04
C TYR A 352 -8.72 -2.31 9.33
N SER A 353 -9.40 -2.77 8.29
CA SER A 353 -10.24 -1.92 7.45
C SER A 353 -11.61 -2.54 7.26
N LEU A 354 -12.64 -1.70 7.32
CA LEU A 354 -14.02 -1.99 7.00
C LEU A 354 -14.43 -1.08 5.85
N GLU A 355 -14.91 -1.62 4.74
CA GLU A 355 -15.38 -0.84 3.60
C GLU A 355 -16.74 -1.35 3.12
N TYR A 356 -17.73 -0.47 3.04
CA TYR A 356 -19.03 -0.73 2.46
C TYR A 356 -19.07 -0.16 1.03
N ARG A 357 -19.40 -1.00 0.06
CA ARG A 357 -19.47 -0.65 -1.37
C ARG A 357 -20.92 -0.74 -1.83
N LEU A 358 -21.44 0.40 -2.28
CA LEU A 358 -22.77 0.57 -2.83
C LEU A 358 -22.67 0.61 -4.36
N ASN A 359 -23.21 -0.42 -5.03
CA ASN A 359 -23.24 -0.49 -6.48
C ASN A 359 -24.48 0.27 -6.98
N PHE A 360 -24.28 1.31 -7.78
CA PHE A 360 -25.39 2.11 -8.30
C PHE A 360 -25.55 2.04 -9.83
N SER A 361 -24.57 1.46 -10.53
CA SER A 361 -24.67 1.17 -11.95
C SER A 361 -23.72 0.03 -12.31
N GLU A 362 -24.25 -1.01 -12.94
CA GLU A 362 -23.48 -2.13 -13.52
C GLU A 362 -23.67 -2.21 -15.05
N GLU A 363 -24.18 -1.14 -15.66
CA GLU A 363 -24.37 -1.04 -17.10
C GLU A 363 -23.04 -0.94 -17.84
N GLN A 364 -22.90 -1.80 -18.86
CA GLN A 364 -21.80 -1.72 -19.82
C GLN A 364 -22.05 -0.57 -20.79
N THR A 365 -21.27 0.50 -20.65
CA THR A 365 -21.40 1.68 -21.51
C THR A 365 -20.06 2.04 -22.13
N PRO A 366 -19.96 2.17 -23.46
CA PRO A 366 -18.74 2.59 -24.10
C PRO A 366 -18.43 4.04 -23.75
N ILE A 367 -17.17 4.31 -23.45
CA ILE A 367 -16.62 5.66 -23.27
C ILE A 367 -15.54 5.84 -24.32
N ASN A 368 -15.58 6.97 -25.04
CA ASN A 368 -14.56 7.31 -26.03
C ASN A 368 -14.30 8.81 -25.99
N TRP A 369 -13.54 9.23 -24.98
CA TRP A 369 -13.02 10.59 -24.85
C TRP A 369 -11.54 10.61 -25.27
N ILE A 370 -11.07 11.79 -25.69
CA ILE A 370 -9.67 11.98 -26.13
C ILE A 370 -8.69 11.50 -25.05
N ILE A 371 -9.01 11.78 -23.78
CA ILE A 371 -8.15 11.46 -22.62
C ILE A 371 -8.51 10.14 -21.93
N MET A 372 -9.61 9.48 -22.29
CA MET A 372 -10.08 8.27 -21.63
C MET A 372 -11.04 7.48 -22.53
N GLY A 373 -10.80 6.19 -22.74
CA GLY A 373 -11.72 5.33 -23.48
C GLY A 373 -11.69 3.88 -23.04
N GLY A 374 -12.74 3.15 -23.39
CA GLY A 374 -12.96 1.75 -23.02
C GLY A 374 -14.41 1.44 -22.68
N MET A 375 -14.65 0.28 -22.07
CA MET A 375 -15.97 -0.13 -21.60
C MET A 375 -16.08 0.11 -20.11
N ARG A 376 -16.91 1.06 -19.69
CA ARG A 376 -17.26 1.22 -18.27
C ARG A 376 -18.23 0.12 -17.89
N THR A 377 -17.88 -0.64 -16.86
CA THR A 377 -18.70 -1.76 -16.38
C THR A 377 -19.42 -1.42 -15.09
N VAL A 378 -18.78 -0.70 -14.17
CA VAL A 378 -19.33 -0.49 -12.83
C VAL A 378 -19.04 0.92 -12.31
N LEU A 379 -20.02 1.50 -11.60
CA LEU A 379 -19.83 2.64 -10.70
C LEU A 379 -20.29 2.32 -9.27
N GLN A 380 -19.45 2.66 -8.30
CA GLN A 380 -19.71 2.39 -6.88
C GLN A 380 -19.37 3.59 -6.01
N ALA A 381 -20.12 3.72 -4.92
CA ALA A 381 -19.71 4.54 -3.79
C ALA A 381 -19.08 3.62 -2.73
N ALA A 382 -17.99 4.05 -2.11
CA ALA A 382 -17.33 3.32 -1.05
C ALA A 382 -17.30 4.16 0.22
N PHE A 383 -17.64 3.57 1.35
CA PHE A 383 -17.55 4.17 2.68
C PHE A 383 -16.61 3.32 3.51
N PHE A 384 -15.57 3.90 4.07
CA PHE A 384 -14.54 3.13 4.76
C PHE A 384 -14.18 3.69 6.13
N TYR A 385 -13.79 2.77 7.00
CA TYR A 385 -13.24 3.03 8.32
C TYR A 385 -12.04 2.11 8.54
N GLU A 386 -10.93 2.69 8.98
CA GLU A 386 -9.64 2.05 9.07
C GLU A 386 -9.03 2.35 10.43
N VAL A 387 -8.38 1.36 11.03
CA VAL A 387 -7.65 1.48 12.29
C VAL A 387 -6.29 0.85 12.11
N GLY A 388 -5.22 1.55 12.49
CA GLY A 388 -3.87 1.05 12.27
C GLY A 388 -2.85 1.57 13.28
N SER A 389 -1.77 0.83 13.43
CA SER A 389 -0.66 1.17 14.32
C SER A 389 0.65 0.59 13.83
N VAL A 390 1.74 1.18 14.29
CA VAL A 390 3.11 0.71 14.07
C VAL A 390 3.86 0.73 15.39
N SER A 391 4.74 -0.25 15.61
CA SER A 391 5.60 -0.33 16.80
C SER A 391 6.85 -1.16 16.54
N ASP A 392 7.95 -0.81 17.21
CA ASP A 392 9.16 -1.65 17.26
C ASP A 392 8.97 -2.82 18.24
N ASP A 393 8.21 -2.62 19.32
CA ASP A 393 7.76 -3.70 20.20
C ASP A 393 6.40 -4.24 19.77
N LEU A 394 6.36 -5.53 19.42
CA LEU A 394 5.14 -6.24 19.04
C LEU A 394 4.08 -6.22 20.16
N SER A 395 4.48 -6.16 21.44
CA SER A 395 3.56 -6.12 22.57
C SER A 395 2.71 -4.85 22.61
N GLU A 396 3.26 -3.74 22.08
CA GLU A 396 2.61 -2.43 22.04
C GLU A 396 1.88 -2.17 20.72
N LEU A 397 1.99 -3.05 19.72
CA LEU A 397 1.44 -2.82 18.38
C LEU A 397 -0.05 -2.49 18.38
N HIS A 398 -0.83 -3.05 19.32
CA HIS A 398 -2.27 -2.83 19.43
C HIS A 398 -2.68 -1.92 20.60
N SER A 399 -1.74 -1.28 21.29
CA SER A 399 -2.03 -0.42 22.45
C SER A 399 -2.59 0.95 22.02
N ASN A 400 -1.99 1.56 21.00
CA ASN A 400 -2.30 2.91 20.54
C ASN A 400 -2.51 2.91 19.03
N MET A 401 -3.77 2.80 18.58
CA MET A 401 -4.10 2.79 17.16
C MET A 401 -4.68 4.14 16.70
N ARG A 402 -4.32 4.55 15.49
CA ARG A 402 -4.87 5.71 14.79
C ARG A 402 -6.03 5.29 13.91
N THR A 403 -6.91 6.22 13.59
CA THR A 403 -8.11 5.97 12.79
C THR A 403 -8.13 6.83 11.53
N SER A 404 -8.66 6.28 10.45
CA SER A 404 -8.90 6.96 9.17
C SER A 404 -10.28 6.56 8.68
N PHE A 405 -11.09 7.51 8.21
CA PHE A 405 -12.40 7.20 7.64
C PHE A 405 -12.71 8.11 6.47
N GLY A 406 -13.54 7.65 5.55
CA GLY A 406 -13.79 8.43 4.35
C GLY A 406 -14.85 7.87 3.44
N VAL A 407 -15.02 8.59 2.33
CA VAL A 407 -15.92 8.24 1.24
C VAL A 407 -15.17 8.25 -0.07
N GLY A 408 -15.61 7.44 -1.03
CA GLY A 408 -14.99 7.35 -2.33
C GLY A 408 -15.95 7.01 -3.45
N ILE A 409 -15.55 7.33 -4.67
CA ILE A 409 -16.24 6.93 -5.89
C ILE A 409 -15.29 6.04 -6.68
N ARG A 410 -15.79 4.91 -7.17
CA ARG A 410 -15.07 3.95 -8.00
C ARG A 410 -15.73 3.82 -9.36
N ALA A 411 -14.90 3.74 -10.39
CA ALA A 411 -15.30 3.36 -11.74
C ALA A 411 -14.40 2.22 -12.23
N ILE A 412 -15.00 1.18 -12.82
CA ILE A 412 -14.26 0.12 -13.50
C ILE A 412 -14.40 0.34 -15.01
N ILE A 413 -13.27 0.53 -15.69
CA ILE A 413 -13.22 0.76 -17.14
C ILE A 413 -12.15 -0.15 -17.71
N SER A 414 -12.52 -1.08 -18.59
CA SER A 414 -11.60 -1.98 -19.30
C SER A 414 -10.60 -2.69 -18.36
N GLY A 415 -11.09 -3.27 -17.27
CA GLY A 415 -10.28 -3.99 -16.27
C GLY A 415 -9.51 -3.11 -15.27
N LEU A 416 -9.56 -1.78 -15.40
CA LEU A 416 -8.88 -0.84 -14.51
C LEU A 416 -9.84 -0.18 -13.52
N ILE A 417 -9.40 -0.03 -12.28
CA ILE A 417 -10.19 0.55 -11.18
C ILE A 417 -9.73 1.97 -10.94
N TYR A 418 -10.53 2.93 -11.38
CA TYR A 418 -10.33 4.36 -11.12
C TYR A 418 -11.04 4.71 -9.82
N ARG A 419 -10.31 5.34 -8.89
CA ARG A 419 -10.85 5.64 -7.57
C ARG A 419 -10.46 7.04 -7.11
N PHE A 420 -11.45 7.78 -6.63
CA PHE A 420 -11.27 9.04 -5.93
C PHE A 420 -11.80 8.90 -4.51
N ASP A 421 -10.95 9.09 -3.51
CA ASP A 421 -11.28 9.02 -2.09
C ASP A 421 -11.10 10.39 -1.42
N LEU A 422 -12.01 10.72 -0.50
CA LEU A 422 -11.88 11.79 0.49
C LEU A 422 -11.83 11.16 1.88
N ALA A 423 -10.64 11.15 2.49
CA ALA A 423 -10.42 10.57 3.81
C ALA A 423 -10.16 11.65 4.86
N LYS A 424 -10.54 11.39 6.11
CA LYS A 424 -10.30 12.23 7.28
C LYS A 424 -9.63 11.43 8.40
N GLY A 425 -8.63 12.05 9.01
CA GLY A 425 -7.89 11.54 10.16
C GLY A 425 -7.32 12.70 10.97
N ASP A 426 -6.38 12.39 11.87
CA ASP A 426 -5.80 13.41 12.76
C ASP A 426 -4.99 14.49 12.02
N ASP A 427 -4.41 14.15 10.87
CA ASP A 427 -3.61 15.08 10.04
C ASP A 427 -4.49 16.01 9.16
N GLY A 428 -5.82 15.79 9.16
CA GLY A 428 -6.79 16.56 8.38
C GLY A 428 -7.56 15.73 7.35
N ILE A 429 -7.93 16.38 6.24
CA ILE A 429 -8.62 15.76 5.10
C ILE A 429 -7.60 15.50 3.99
N ALA A 430 -7.62 14.31 3.43
CA ALA A 430 -6.76 13.89 2.32
C ALA A 430 -7.61 13.47 1.11
N PRO A 431 -7.62 14.27 0.02
CA PRO A 431 -8.13 13.82 -1.27
C PRO A 431 -7.09 12.93 -1.95
N THR A 432 -7.52 11.85 -2.60
CA THR A 432 -6.61 10.94 -3.32
C THR A 432 -7.28 10.41 -4.58
N LEU A 433 -6.59 10.54 -5.71
CA LEU A 433 -6.95 9.92 -6.98
C LEU A 433 -5.92 8.84 -7.31
N PHE A 434 -6.37 7.63 -7.60
CA PHE A 434 -5.48 6.52 -7.93
C PHE A 434 -6.15 5.48 -8.83
N ILE A 435 -5.31 4.69 -9.50
CA ILE A 435 -5.72 3.57 -10.35
C ILE A 435 -5.08 2.31 -9.80
N ASN A 436 -5.82 1.58 -8.97
CA ASN A 436 -5.38 0.29 -8.40
C ASN A 436 -6.53 -0.38 -7.63
N TYR A 437 -6.35 -1.67 -7.30
CA TYR A 437 -7.11 -2.31 -6.23
C TYR A 437 -6.48 -1.95 -4.86
N PRO A 438 -7.16 -1.17 -4.00
CA PRO A 438 -6.61 -0.83 -2.68
C PRO A 438 -6.58 -2.06 -1.77
N LEU A 439 -5.74 -2.01 -0.73
CA LEU A 439 -5.57 -3.04 0.31
C LEU A 439 -4.84 -4.32 -0.13
N ALA A 440 -4.38 -4.44 -1.38
CA ALA A 440 -3.55 -5.56 -1.84
C ALA A 440 -2.09 -5.49 -1.33
N LEU A 441 -1.37 -6.61 -1.40
CA LEU A 441 0.07 -6.71 -1.10
C LEU A 441 0.94 -6.58 -2.35
N GLY A 442 1.53 -5.41 -2.53
CA GLY A 442 2.46 -5.16 -3.63
C GLY A 442 1.75 -5.31 -4.98
N THR A 443 2.19 -6.29 -5.78
CA THR A 443 1.64 -6.62 -7.10
C THR A 443 0.74 -7.85 -7.10
N LEU A 444 0.55 -8.49 -5.93
CA LEU A 444 -0.41 -9.58 -5.81
C LEU A 444 -1.82 -9.00 -5.98
N GLY A 445 -2.63 -9.60 -6.86
CA GLY A 445 -4.00 -9.13 -7.10
C GLY A 445 -4.12 -7.84 -7.92
N SER A 446 -3.05 -7.38 -8.58
CA SER A 446 -3.06 -6.23 -9.50
C SER A 446 -3.05 -6.63 -10.98
#